data_AF-R7FHK2-F1
#
_entry.id   AF-R7FHK2-F1
#
_cell.length_a   1.000
_cell.length_b   1.000
_cell.length_c   1.000
_cell.angle_alpha   90.00
_cell.angle_beta   90.00
_cell.angle_gamma   90.00
#
_symmetry.space_group_name_H-M   'P 1'
#
loop_
_entity.id
_entity.type
_entity.pdbx_description
1 polymer ?
#
loop_
_entity_poly.entity_id
_entity_poly.type
_entity_poly.pdbx_seq_one_letter_code
_entity_poly.pdbx_strand_id
1 'polypeptide(L)'
;MIKDLIEVKQLPVIEEQLRSVSTVIDERVKNATSLVCTEESVKTIKEIRAELNKDYKEFESKRKLVKEQVLKPYNDFENVYKECISDKFRNADIILKGKIDNIENELKSKKEKEIKDYFEEYKTANNIGFITYGQARINVTLSASMKSLKEQAKQFIDKIVDDLKLIETQEHKTEILVEYKQTLNVSQAITSVTNRFKAIEEEKKKIEQEKELQKFVVDTAKESDKYSEQIILNSPSVEEKTEEILTLKFTVRGTRTKLRELKQFLESGGYDYE
;
A
#
# COMPACT_ATOMS: atom_id res chain seq x y z
N MET A 1 8.01 52.29 -19.22
CA MET A 1 8.45 51.11 -19.98
C MET A 1 9.66 51.51 -20.79
N ILE A 2 10.76 50.78 -20.69
CA ILE A 2 11.92 51.00 -21.56
C ILE A 2 11.46 50.60 -22.97
N LYS A 3 11.35 51.57 -23.87
CA LYS A 3 11.08 51.32 -25.28
C LYS A 3 12.31 50.58 -25.84
N ASP A 4 12.08 49.53 -26.63
CA ASP A 4 13.12 48.75 -27.31
C ASP A 4 14.12 48.01 -26.38
N LEU A 5 13.62 47.35 -25.32
CA LEU A 5 14.47 46.62 -24.35
C LEU A 5 15.33 45.52 -24.98
N ILE A 6 14.80 44.78 -25.96
CA ILE A 6 15.48 43.71 -26.70
C ILE A 6 15.02 43.82 -28.16
N GLU A 7 15.97 43.99 -29.07
CA GLU A 7 15.70 44.17 -30.50
C GLU A 7 16.76 43.42 -31.33
N VAL A 8 16.33 42.76 -32.42
CA VAL A 8 17.23 42.12 -33.37
C VAL A 8 17.63 43.15 -34.43
N LYS A 9 18.86 43.67 -34.34
CA LYS A 9 19.38 44.67 -35.30
C LYS A 9 19.92 44.07 -36.59
N GLN A 10 20.44 42.84 -36.54
CA GLN A 10 21.02 42.16 -37.70
C GLN A 10 20.80 40.65 -37.58
N LEU A 11 20.33 40.04 -38.67
CA LEU A 11 20.23 38.59 -38.79
C LEU A 11 21.55 38.02 -39.32
N PRO A 12 21.98 36.83 -38.86
CA PRO A 12 23.13 36.14 -39.43
C PRO A 12 22.93 35.86 -40.93
N VAL A 13 23.94 36.20 -41.74
CA VAL A 13 23.96 35.92 -43.18
C VAL A 13 24.85 34.71 -43.41
N ILE A 14 24.32 33.69 -44.10
CA ILE A 14 25.07 32.48 -44.46
C ILE A 14 25.31 32.50 -45.97
N GLU A 15 26.57 32.58 -46.37
CA GLU A 15 26.98 32.40 -47.75
C GLU A 15 27.21 30.90 -48.03
N GLU A 16 26.68 30.41 -49.14
CA GLU A 16 26.74 28.99 -49.50
C GLU A 16 26.99 28.79 -51.00
N GLN A 17 27.66 27.68 -51.32
CA GLN A 17 27.87 27.20 -52.70
C GLN A 17 27.55 25.71 -52.81
N LEU A 18 26.65 25.20 -51.94
CA LEU A 18 26.30 23.79 -51.83
C LEU A 18 25.75 23.24 -53.15
N ARG A 19 24.99 24.06 -53.90
CA ARG A 19 24.48 23.66 -55.23
C ARG A 19 25.60 23.39 -56.24
N SER A 20 26.64 24.23 -56.24
CA SER A 20 27.81 24.05 -57.13
C SER A 20 28.65 22.85 -56.72
N VAL A 21 28.72 22.55 -55.43
CA VAL A 21 29.46 21.39 -54.91
C VAL A 21 28.67 20.09 -55.11
N SER A 22 27.33 20.15 -55.09
CA SER A 22 26.45 18.98 -55.28
C SER A 22 26.74 18.25 -56.59
N THR A 23 26.92 18.98 -57.70
CA THR A 23 27.17 18.36 -59.01
C THR A 23 28.49 17.59 -59.05
N VAL A 24 29.53 18.12 -58.38
CA VAL A 24 30.84 17.44 -58.25
C VAL A 24 30.73 16.20 -57.37
N ILE A 25 29.96 16.29 -56.28
CA ILE A 25 29.69 15.14 -55.40
C ILE A 25 28.92 14.06 -56.15
N ASP A 26 27.90 14.42 -56.92
CA ASP A 26 27.08 13.46 -57.68
C ASP A 26 27.93 12.65 -58.66
N GLU A 27 28.83 13.30 -59.41
CA GLU A 27 29.77 12.62 -60.30
C GLU A 27 30.74 11.72 -59.52
N ARG A 28 31.32 12.19 -58.41
CA ARG A 28 32.25 11.42 -57.60
C ARG A 28 31.59 10.18 -56.98
N VAL A 29 30.36 10.34 -56.48
CA VAL A 29 29.55 9.25 -55.92
C VAL A 29 29.20 8.25 -57.01
N LYS A 30 28.69 8.71 -58.16
CA LYS A 30 28.34 7.85 -59.30
C LYS A 30 29.54 7.01 -59.76
N ASN A 31 30.72 7.63 -59.88
CA ASN A 31 31.95 6.94 -60.25
C ASN A 31 32.33 5.89 -59.20
N ALA A 32 32.32 6.25 -57.91
CA ALA A 32 32.65 5.32 -56.83
C ALA A 32 31.68 4.13 -56.74
N THR A 33 30.37 4.35 -56.95
CA THR A 33 29.35 3.30 -56.87
C THR A 33 29.31 2.39 -58.09
N SER A 34 29.90 2.79 -59.22
CA SER A 34 29.92 2.00 -60.45
C SER A 34 31.09 0.99 -60.50
N LEU A 35 32.00 1.02 -59.52
CA LEU A 35 33.16 0.12 -59.47
C LEU A 35 32.77 -1.30 -59.05
N VAL A 36 33.23 -2.28 -59.82
CA VAL A 36 33.03 -3.71 -59.51
C VAL A 36 34.08 -4.16 -58.50
N CYS A 37 33.61 -4.79 -57.42
CA CYS A 37 34.47 -5.31 -56.36
C CYS A 37 34.99 -6.71 -56.74
N THR A 38 36.30 -6.83 -56.95
CA THR A 38 37.02 -8.09 -57.22
C THR A 38 38.19 -8.21 -56.23
N GLU A 39 38.79 -9.40 -56.11
CA GLU A 39 39.90 -9.64 -55.16
C GLU A 39 41.06 -8.65 -55.31
N GLU A 40 41.34 -8.21 -56.53
CA GLU A 40 42.39 -7.23 -56.85
C GLU A 40 41.95 -5.77 -56.61
N SER A 41 40.65 -5.45 -56.72
CA SER A 41 40.13 -4.06 -56.60
C SER A 41 39.62 -3.67 -55.22
N VAL A 42 39.44 -4.63 -54.30
CA VAL A 42 38.92 -4.38 -52.93
C VAL A 42 39.72 -3.31 -52.17
N LYS A 43 41.05 -3.29 -52.32
CA LYS A 43 41.90 -2.31 -51.63
C LYS A 43 41.60 -0.89 -52.10
N THR A 44 41.55 -0.67 -53.40
CA THR A 44 41.23 0.63 -54.02
C THR A 44 39.81 1.09 -53.66
N ILE A 45 38.83 0.18 -53.64
CA ILE A 45 37.45 0.51 -53.24
C ILE A 45 37.38 0.92 -51.76
N LYS A 46 38.14 0.28 -50.88
CA LYS A 46 38.25 0.67 -49.46
C LYS A 46 38.85 2.07 -49.30
N GLU A 47 39.86 2.40 -50.10
CA GLU A 47 40.49 3.73 -50.12
C GLU A 47 39.49 4.81 -50.59
N ILE A 48 38.79 4.58 -51.71
CA ILE A 48 37.75 5.49 -52.21
C ILE A 48 36.63 5.69 -51.17
N ARG A 49 36.20 4.61 -50.50
CA ARG A 49 35.20 4.70 -49.41
C ARG A 49 35.72 5.53 -48.24
N ALA A 50 37.00 5.41 -47.89
CA ALA A 50 37.59 6.19 -46.81
C ALA A 50 37.65 7.69 -47.17
N GLU A 51 38.01 8.01 -48.42
CA GLU A 51 38.01 9.40 -48.92
C GLU A 51 36.60 10.02 -48.91
N LEU A 52 35.59 9.34 -49.46
CA LEU A 52 34.21 9.84 -49.44
C LEU A 52 33.70 10.11 -48.02
N ASN A 53 34.04 9.23 -47.08
CA ASN A 53 33.69 9.43 -45.66
C ASN A 53 34.44 10.61 -45.04
N LYS A 54 35.69 10.87 -45.47
CA LYS A 54 36.46 12.02 -45.00
C LYS A 54 35.82 13.32 -45.49
N ASP A 55 35.52 13.41 -46.78
CA ASP A 55 34.85 14.58 -47.37
C ASP A 55 33.51 14.86 -46.68
N TYR A 56 32.70 13.82 -46.49
CA TYR A 56 31.42 13.94 -45.79
C TYR A 56 31.58 14.53 -44.37
N LYS A 57 32.57 14.03 -43.60
CA LYS A 57 32.86 14.55 -42.26
C LYS A 57 33.30 16.01 -42.30
N GLU A 58 34.05 16.43 -43.32
CA GLU A 58 34.46 17.83 -43.48
C GLU A 58 33.25 18.74 -43.74
N PHE A 59 32.31 18.34 -44.59
CA PHE A 59 31.05 19.09 -44.81
C PHE A 59 30.22 19.19 -43.53
N GLU A 60 30.04 18.08 -42.81
CA GLU A 60 29.30 18.07 -41.54
C GLU A 60 29.95 18.95 -40.47
N SER A 61 31.28 18.96 -40.41
CA SER A 61 32.03 19.80 -39.48
C SER A 61 31.84 21.29 -39.79
N LYS A 62 31.93 21.68 -41.07
CA LYS A 62 31.66 23.05 -41.50
C LYS A 62 30.21 23.46 -41.21
N ARG A 63 29.23 22.58 -41.48
CA ARG A 63 27.82 22.83 -41.16
C ARG A 63 27.60 23.09 -39.67
N LYS A 64 28.20 22.27 -38.80
CA LYS A 64 28.11 22.43 -37.34
C LYS A 64 28.75 23.73 -36.87
N LEU A 65 29.92 24.07 -37.40
CA LEU A 65 30.62 25.31 -37.08
C LEU A 65 29.78 26.54 -37.44
N VAL A 66 29.21 26.58 -38.65
CA VAL A 66 28.32 27.68 -39.07
C VAL A 66 27.09 27.77 -38.16
N LYS A 67 26.46 26.64 -37.82
CA LYS A 67 25.33 26.60 -36.87
C LYS A 67 25.71 27.17 -35.51
N GLU A 68 26.86 26.78 -34.98
CA GLU A 68 27.36 27.28 -33.69
C GLU A 68 27.60 28.79 -33.73
N GLN A 69 28.22 29.31 -34.80
CA GLN A 69 28.46 30.75 -34.97
C GLN A 69 27.15 31.55 -35.07
N VAL A 70 26.15 31.01 -35.78
CA VAL A 70 24.82 31.64 -35.92
C VAL A 70 24.06 31.64 -34.58
N LEU A 71 24.17 30.57 -33.79
CA LEU A 71 23.49 30.45 -32.50
C LEU A 71 24.21 31.16 -31.36
N LYS A 72 25.52 31.40 -31.47
CA LYS A 72 26.31 32.01 -30.40
C LYS A 72 25.75 33.37 -29.94
N PRO A 73 25.44 34.35 -30.81
CA PRO A 73 24.85 35.61 -30.38
C PRO A 73 23.51 35.44 -29.65
N TYR A 74 22.70 34.47 -30.08
CA TYR A 74 21.43 34.16 -29.43
C TYR A 74 21.65 33.56 -28.04
N ASN A 75 22.54 32.59 -27.90
CA ASN A 75 22.86 31.95 -26.62
C ASN A 75 23.52 32.95 -25.64
N ASP A 76 24.41 33.81 -26.12
CA ASP A 76 25.05 34.86 -25.32
C ASP A 76 23.98 35.83 -24.80
N PHE A 77 23.04 36.24 -25.65
CA PHE A 77 21.88 37.03 -25.24
C PHE A 77 21.01 36.30 -24.21
N GLU A 78 20.69 35.02 -24.44
CA GLU A 78 19.85 34.23 -23.54
C GLU A 78 20.48 34.10 -22.15
N ASN A 79 21.80 33.88 -22.08
CA ASN A 79 22.56 33.84 -20.83
C ASN A 79 22.46 35.18 -20.08
N VAL A 80 22.64 36.30 -20.77
CA VAL A 80 22.51 37.64 -20.16
C VAL A 80 21.08 37.89 -19.69
N TYR A 81 20.07 37.53 -20.50
CA TYR A 81 18.66 37.66 -20.11
C TYR A 81 18.34 36.82 -18.88
N LYS A 82 18.84 35.58 -18.83
CA LYS A 82 18.66 34.67 -17.72
C LYS A 82 19.24 35.25 -16.44
N GLU A 83 20.51 35.66 -16.46
CA GLU A 83 21.17 36.25 -15.29
C GLU A 83 20.53 37.57 -14.85
N CYS A 84 20.26 38.47 -15.80
CA CYS A 84 19.83 39.82 -15.49
C CYS A 84 18.34 39.95 -15.16
N ILE A 85 17.51 39.05 -15.70
CA ILE A 85 16.05 39.11 -15.59
C ILE A 85 15.52 37.83 -14.95
N SER A 86 15.62 36.68 -15.62
CA SER A 86 14.92 35.46 -15.20
C SER A 86 15.30 35.00 -13.80
N ASP A 87 16.60 34.91 -13.51
CA ASP A 87 17.11 34.44 -12.23
C ASP A 87 16.76 35.42 -11.11
N LYS A 88 16.79 36.74 -11.36
CA LYS A 88 16.38 37.74 -10.36
C LYS A 88 14.90 37.62 -10.00
N PHE A 89 14.02 37.51 -10.98
CA PHE A 89 12.58 37.35 -10.73
C PHE A 89 12.28 36.01 -10.06
N ARG A 90 12.91 34.93 -10.51
CA ARG A 90 12.74 33.60 -9.91
C ARG A 90 13.23 33.56 -8.46
N ASN A 91 14.39 34.15 -8.19
CA ASN A 91 14.93 34.24 -6.83
C ASN A 91 14.02 35.11 -5.94
N ALA A 92 13.52 36.23 -6.46
CA ALA A 92 12.58 37.08 -5.74
C ALA A 92 11.29 36.31 -5.40
N ASP A 93 10.71 35.57 -6.34
CA ASP A 93 9.52 34.72 -6.12
C ASP A 93 9.76 33.68 -5.01
N ILE A 94 10.89 32.96 -5.05
CA ILE A 94 11.26 31.98 -4.02
C ILE A 94 11.40 32.65 -2.64
N ILE A 95 12.06 33.80 -2.57
CA ILE A 95 12.23 34.56 -1.32
C ILE A 95 10.89 35.03 -0.78
N LEU A 96 10.03 35.59 -1.64
CA LEU A 96 8.71 36.08 -1.24
C LEU A 96 7.81 34.95 -0.77
N LYS A 97 7.79 33.82 -1.48
CA LYS A 97 7.10 32.61 -1.07
C LYS A 97 7.59 32.14 0.31
N GLY A 98 8.91 32.05 0.51
CA GLY A 98 9.47 31.66 1.81
C GLY A 98 9.07 32.60 2.95
N LYS A 99 8.99 33.92 2.70
CA LYS A 99 8.49 34.89 3.68
C LYS A 99 7.02 34.68 4.02
N ILE A 100 6.18 34.43 3.01
CA ILE A 100 4.75 34.13 3.20
C ILE A 100 4.61 32.84 4.01
N ASP A 101 5.27 31.76 3.60
CA ASP A 101 5.21 30.45 4.26
C ASP A 101 5.64 30.54 5.74
N ASN A 102 6.67 31.32 6.05
CA ASN A 102 7.13 31.53 7.44
C ASN A 102 6.03 32.14 8.32
N ILE A 103 5.40 33.23 7.87
CA ILE A 103 4.34 33.91 8.61
C ILE A 103 3.10 33.01 8.71
N GLU A 104 2.71 32.38 7.61
CA GLU A 104 1.55 31.47 7.59
C GLU A 104 1.72 30.28 8.53
N ASN A 105 2.91 29.67 8.57
CA ASN A 105 3.21 28.56 9.46
C ASN A 105 3.27 28.99 10.92
N GLU A 106 3.82 30.17 11.21
CA GLU A 106 3.80 30.74 12.56
C GLU A 106 2.36 30.97 13.04
N LEU A 107 1.51 31.57 12.20
CA LEU A 107 0.09 31.79 12.51
C LEU A 107 -0.67 30.48 12.72
N LYS A 108 -0.44 29.47 11.87
CA LYS A 108 -1.01 28.12 12.04
C LYS A 108 -0.54 27.50 13.36
N SER A 109 0.75 27.58 13.68
CA SER A 109 1.31 27.05 14.92
C SER A 109 0.73 27.74 16.17
N LYS A 110 0.52 29.06 16.12
CA LYS A 110 -0.16 29.79 17.21
C LYS A 110 -1.60 29.32 17.40
N LYS A 111 -2.37 29.20 16.32
CA LYS A 111 -3.75 28.67 16.38
C LYS A 111 -3.77 27.25 16.92
N GLU A 112 -2.92 26.37 16.38
CA GLU A 112 -2.77 24.97 16.80
C GLU A 112 -2.49 24.88 18.31
N LYS A 113 -1.55 25.69 18.80
CA LYS A 113 -1.22 25.76 20.23
C LYS A 113 -2.43 26.16 21.06
N GLU A 114 -3.15 27.21 20.66
CA GLU A 114 -4.34 27.68 21.39
C GLU A 114 -5.45 26.61 21.44
N ILE A 115 -5.66 25.87 20.36
CA ILE A 115 -6.68 24.79 20.31
C ILE A 115 -6.23 23.61 21.15
N LYS A 116 -4.93 23.28 21.13
CA LYS A 116 -4.36 22.23 21.97
C LYS A 116 -4.48 22.58 23.45
N ASP A 117 -4.18 23.82 23.82
CA ASP A 117 -4.33 24.30 25.20
C ASP A 117 -5.80 24.21 25.64
N TYR A 118 -6.74 24.66 24.79
CA TYR A 118 -8.18 24.52 25.03
C TYR A 118 -8.62 23.05 25.17
N PHE A 119 -8.10 22.16 24.32
CA PHE A 119 -8.39 20.73 24.36
C PHE A 119 -7.94 20.11 25.68
N GLU A 120 -6.71 20.38 26.12
CA GLU A 120 -6.19 19.83 27.39
C GLU A 120 -6.95 20.39 28.60
N GLU A 121 -7.33 21.68 28.58
CA GLU A 121 -8.18 22.28 29.60
C GLU A 121 -9.55 21.58 29.67
N TYR A 122 -10.23 21.44 28.54
CA TYR A 122 -11.57 20.84 28.48
C TYR A 122 -11.55 19.34 28.83
N LYS A 123 -10.51 18.63 28.39
CA LYS A 123 -10.26 17.22 28.75
C LYS A 123 -10.06 17.07 30.26
N THR A 124 -9.28 17.95 30.87
CA THR A 124 -9.03 17.94 32.32
C THR A 124 -10.30 18.25 33.09
N ALA A 125 -11.08 19.24 32.65
CA ALA A 125 -12.37 19.60 33.26
C ALA A 125 -13.39 18.43 33.23
N ASN A 126 -13.33 17.56 32.23
CA ASN A 126 -14.16 16.36 32.11
C ASN A 126 -13.53 15.09 32.72
N ASN A 127 -12.39 15.20 33.42
CA ASN A 127 -11.67 14.08 34.07
C ASN A 127 -11.25 12.95 33.11
N ILE A 128 -10.93 13.26 31.85
CA ILE A 128 -10.51 12.26 30.87
C ILE A 128 -8.98 12.21 30.78
N GLY A 129 -8.36 11.13 31.25
CA GLY A 129 -6.89 11.00 31.28
C GLY A 129 -6.23 10.29 30.09
N PHE A 130 -7.00 9.57 29.26
CA PHE A 130 -6.45 8.57 28.32
C PHE A 130 -6.39 9.01 26.86
N ILE A 131 -6.90 10.20 26.52
CA ILE A 131 -6.90 10.72 25.15
C ILE A 131 -5.80 11.75 24.93
N THR A 132 -5.41 11.93 23.67
CA THR A 132 -4.44 12.94 23.22
C THR A 132 -5.05 13.80 22.13
N TYR A 133 -4.60 15.05 22.03
CA TYR A 133 -5.07 15.99 21.02
C TYR A 133 -4.99 15.44 19.57
N GLY A 134 -3.93 14.67 19.23
CA GLY A 134 -3.76 14.11 17.88
C GLY A 134 -4.87 13.14 17.46
N GLN A 135 -5.58 12.52 18.40
CA GLN A 135 -6.71 11.62 18.12
C GLN A 135 -7.95 12.38 17.62
N ALA A 136 -8.07 13.68 17.95
CA ALA A 136 -9.18 14.51 17.49
C ALA A 136 -9.09 14.87 16.00
N ARG A 137 -7.90 14.73 15.38
CA ARG A 137 -7.64 14.96 13.94
C ARG A 137 -8.18 16.30 13.42
N ILE A 138 -8.05 17.36 14.23
CA ILE A 138 -8.52 18.70 13.88
C ILE A 138 -7.58 19.28 12.82
N ASN A 139 -8.13 19.65 11.66
CA ASN A 139 -7.35 20.28 10.59
C ASN A 139 -7.31 21.79 10.77
N VAL A 140 -6.20 22.32 11.28
CA VAL A 140 -6.02 23.75 11.51
C VAL A 140 -5.54 24.44 10.24
N THR A 141 -6.45 25.22 9.64
CA THR A 141 -6.17 26.08 8.48
C THR A 141 -6.21 27.55 8.87
N LEU A 142 -5.62 28.42 8.03
CA LEU A 142 -5.65 29.86 8.27
C LEU A 142 -7.06 30.45 8.12
N SER A 143 -7.87 29.90 7.21
CA SER A 143 -9.25 30.33 6.98
C SER A 143 -10.22 29.86 8.06
N ALA A 144 -9.92 28.77 8.77
CA ALA A 144 -10.76 28.28 9.85
C ALA A 144 -10.76 29.28 11.03
N SER A 145 -11.96 29.55 11.55
CA SER A 145 -12.14 30.40 12.72
C SER A 145 -11.73 29.68 14.00
N MET A 146 -11.24 30.41 15.00
CA MET A 146 -10.91 29.82 16.30
C MET A 146 -12.12 29.16 16.97
N LYS A 147 -13.31 29.76 16.82
CA LYS A 147 -14.57 29.20 17.34
C LYS A 147 -14.86 27.82 16.75
N SER A 148 -14.80 27.69 15.42
CA SER A 148 -15.06 26.40 14.75
C SER A 148 -14.07 25.31 15.10
N LEU A 149 -12.82 25.68 15.42
CA LEU A 149 -11.78 24.72 15.79
C LEU A 149 -11.93 24.26 17.25
N LYS A 150 -12.23 25.19 18.17
CA LYS A 150 -12.58 24.85 19.56
C LYS A 150 -13.84 24.00 19.65
N GLU A 151 -14.85 24.28 18.82
CA GLU A 151 -16.07 23.47 18.76
C GLU A 151 -15.77 22.02 18.32
N GLN A 152 -14.87 21.80 17.36
CA GLN A 152 -14.45 20.43 16.98
C GLN A 152 -13.74 19.71 18.13
N ALA A 153 -12.83 20.38 18.84
CA ALA A 153 -12.18 19.82 20.02
C ALA A 153 -13.19 19.45 21.11
N LYS A 154 -14.15 20.34 21.36
CA LYS A 154 -15.24 20.13 22.32
C LYS A 154 -16.10 18.93 21.93
N GLN A 155 -16.58 18.87 20.69
CA GLN A 155 -17.43 17.78 20.20
C GLN A 155 -16.76 16.41 20.29
N PHE A 156 -15.45 16.34 20.04
CA PHE A 156 -14.70 15.11 20.21
C PHE A 156 -14.69 14.64 21.67
N ILE A 157 -14.42 15.54 22.61
CA ILE A 157 -14.41 15.22 24.05
C ILE A 157 -15.82 14.90 24.56
N ASP A 158 -16.84 15.68 24.16
CA ASP A 158 -18.23 15.44 24.54
C ASP A 158 -18.71 14.06 24.10
N LYS A 159 -18.36 13.64 22.88
CA LYS A 159 -18.64 12.28 22.41
C LYS A 159 -18.03 11.22 23.33
N ILE A 160 -16.78 11.40 23.76
CA ILE A 160 -16.12 10.46 24.69
C ILE A 160 -16.81 10.46 26.04
N VAL A 161 -17.21 11.63 26.55
CA VAL A 161 -17.99 11.73 27.79
C VAL A 161 -19.29 10.93 27.68
N ASP A 162 -20.00 11.03 26.56
CA ASP A 162 -21.25 10.31 26.34
C ASP A 162 -21.02 8.80 26.14
N ASP A 163 -19.96 8.40 25.44
CA ASP A 163 -19.54 7.00 25.31
C ASP A 163 -19.22 6.40 26.69
N LEU A 164 -18.53 7.12 27.56
CA LEU A 164 -18.22 6.67 28.93
C LEU A 164 -19.49 6.49 29.77
N LYS A 165 -20.46 7.42 29.67
CA LYS A 165 -21.77 7.27 30.32
C LYS A 165 -22.50 6.03 29.82
N LEU A 166 -22.44 5.77 28.50
CA LEU A 166 -23.05 4.57 27.91
C LEU A 166 -22.40 3.30 28.46
N ILE A 167 -21.07 3.22 28.50
CA ILE A 167 -20.32 2.06 29.02
C ILE A 167 -20.70 1.77 30.48
N GLU A 168 -20.91 2.80 31.29
CA GLU A 168 -21.28 2.63 32.70
C GLU A 168 -22.61 1.89 32.89
N THR A 169 -23.49 1.92 31.89
CA THR A 169 -24.79 1.21 31.89
C THR A 169 -24.73 -0.24 31.41
N GLN A 170 -23.59 -0.71 30.89
CA GLN A 170 -23.46 -2.04 30.28
C GLN A 170 -22.97 -3.10 31.28
N GLU A 171 -23.30 -4.37 31.01
CA GLU A 171 -22.65 -5.52 31.67
C GLU A 171 -21.19 -5.62 31.23
N HIS A 172 -20.30 -6.18 32.07
CA HIS A 172 -18.86 -6.25 31.79
C HIS A 172 -18.20 -4.89 31.48
N LYS A 173 -18.71 -3.81 32.12
CA LYS A 173 -18.28 -2.42 31.88
C LYS A 173 -16.77 -2.20 31.98
N THR A 174 -16.10 -2.90 32.90
CA THR A 174 -14.65 -2.74 33.14
C THR A 174 -13.86 -3.22 31.92
N GLU A 175 -14.23 -4.38 31.37
CA GLU A 175 -13.63 -4.97 30.19
C GLU A 175 -13.94 -4.14 28.94
N ILE A 176 -15.19 -3.65 28.81
CA ILE A 176 -15.58 -2.74 27.72
C ILE A 176 -14.76 -1.45 27.78
N LEU A 177 -14.54 -0.89 28.96
CA LEU A 177 -13.76 0.33 29.13
C LEU A 177 -12.29 0.14 28.69
N VAL A 178 -11.69 -1.03 28.97
CA VAL A 178 -10.31 -1.34 28.55
C VAL A 178 -10.21 -1.37 27.02
N GLU A 179 -11.14 -2.06 26.36
CA GLU A 179 -11.20 -2.13 24.88
C GLU A 179 -11.51 -0.77 24.25
N TYR A 180 -12.41 0.01 24.87
CA TYR A 180 -12.76 1.34 24.40
C TYR A 180 -11.56 2.29 24.42
N LYS A 181 -10.73 2.26 25.47
CA LYS A 181 -9.53 3.12 25.55
C LYS A 181 -8.53 2.88 24.42
N GLN A 182 -8.54 1.70 23.80
CA GLN A 182 -7.67 1.37 22.67
C GLN A 182 -8.23 1.87 21.33
N THR A 183 -9.55 1.82 21.15
CA THR A 183 -10.21 2.04 19.85
C THR A 183 -10.97 3.36 19.75
N LEU A 184 -11.38 3.94 20.88
CA LEU A 184 -12.33 5.06 20.99
C LEU A 184 -13.63 4.82 20.21
N ASN A 185 -14.05 3.55 20.12
CA ASN A 185 -15.27 3.13 19.45
C ASN A 185 -16.12 2.29 20.40
N VAL A 186 -17.15 2.92 20.99
CA VAL A 186 -17.99 2.28 22.00
C VAL A 186 -18.76 1.08 21.45
N SER A 187 -19.30 1.19 20.23
CA SER A 187 -20.07 0.10 19.61
C SER A 187 -19.21 -1.13 19.36
N GLN A 188 -17.98 -0.92 18.87
CA GLN A 188 -17.03 -2.00 18.66
C GLN A 188 -16.61 -2.63 19.98
N ALA A 189 -16.27 -1.82 21.00
CA ALA A 189 -15.86 -2.31 22.31
C ALA A 189 -16.94 -3.17 22.98
N ILE A 190 -18.20 -2.69 23.02
CA ILE A 190 -19.33 -3.43 23.60
C ILE A 190 -19.52 -4.77 22.87
N THR A 191 -19.53 -4.73 21.54
CA THR A 191 -19.77 -5.93 20.70
C THR A 191 -18.68 -6.97 20.90
N SER A 192 -17.41 -6.54 20.85
CA SER A 192 -16.26 -7.43 21.01
C SER A 192 -16.22 -8.10 22.38
N VAL A 193 -16.49 -7.35 23.46
CA VAL A 193 -16.48 -7.90 24.82
C VAL A 193 -17.67 -8.84 25.03
N THR A 194 -18.88 -8.41 24.65
CA THR A 194 -20.09 -9.22 24.78
C THR A 194 -19.94 -10.57 24.06
N ASN A 195 -19.42 -10.57 22.83
CA ASN A 195 -19.21 -11.80 22.07
C ASN A 195 -18.14 -12.71 22.71
N ARG A 196 -17.09 -12.12 23.29
CA ARG A 196 -16.04 -12.86 24.00
C ARG A 196 -16.60 -13.55 25.25
N PHE A 197 -17.40 -12.86 26.06
CA PHE A 197 -18.03 -13.46 27.24
C PHE A 197 -19.03 -14.55 26.87
N LYS A 198 -19.87 -14.32 25.85
CA LYS A 198 -20.80 -15.35 25.34
C LYS A 198 -20.06 -16.62 24.90
N ALA A 199 -18.99 -16.47 24.13
CA ALA A 199 -18.18 -17.62 23.69
C ALA A 199 -17.53 -18.36 24.88
N ILE A 200 -17.04 -17.63 25.89
CA ILE A 200 -16.47 -18.24 27.10
C ILE A 200 -17.53 -19.01 27.89
N GLU A 201 -18.74 -18.47 28.03
CA GLU A 201 -19.84 -19.16 28.73
C GLU A 201 -20.31 -20.40 27.98
N GLU A 202 -20.44 -20.33 26.66
CA GLU A 202 -20.79 -21.48 25.82
C GLU A 202 -19.76 -22.60 25.95
N GLU A 203 -18.47 -22.27 25.94
CA GLU A 203 -17.41 -23.27 26.07
C GLU A 203 -17.33 -23.86 27.49
N LYS A 204 -17.53 -23.02 28.53
CA LYS A 204 -17.64 -23.52 29.91
C LYS A 204 -18.81 -24.49 30.08
N LYS A 205 -19.97 -24.19 29.48
CA LYS A 205 -21.14 -25.08 29.52
C LYS A 205 -20.85 -26.42 28.87
N LYS A 206 -20.16 -26.44 27.72
CA LYS A 206 -19.75 -27.70 27.06
C LYS A 206 -18.81 -28.52 27.95
N ILE A 207 -17.78 -27.88 28.52
CA ILE A 207 -16.82 -28.57 29.39
C ILE A 207 -17.51 -29.13 30.64
N GLU A 208 -18.45 -28.40 31.24
CA GLU A 208 -19.19 -28.88 32.40
C GLU A 208 -20.09 -30.07 32.03
N GLN A 209 -20.79 -30.00 30.89
CA GLN A 209 -21.59 -31.12 30.37
C GLN A 209 -20.73 -32.36 30.09
N GLU A 210 -19.55 -32.20 29.50
CA GLU A 210 -18.60 -33.29 29.28
C GLU A 210 -18.11 -33.90 30.60
N LYS A 211 -17.84 -33.07 31.62
CA LYS A 211 -17.45 -33.55 32.96
C LYS A 211 -18.59 -34.29 33.67
N GLU A 212 -19.82 -33.82 33.57
CA GLU A 212 -20.99 -34.49 34.12
C GLU A 212 -21.23 -35.84 33.43
N LEU A 213 -21.13 -35.89 32.10
CA LEU A 213 -21.17 -37.14 31.33
C LEU A 213 -20.05 -38.11 31.74
N GLN A 214 -18.82 -37.63 31.90
CA GLN A 214 -17.70 -38.47 32.35
C GLN A 214 -17.92 -38.99 33.78
N LYS A 215 -18.41 -38.17 34.72
CA LYS A 215 -18.76 -38.62 36.07
C LYS A 215 -19.87 -39.67 36.04
N PHE A 216 -20.93 -39.45 35.25
CA PHE A 216 -22.01 -40.41 35.09
C PHE A 216 -21.51 -41.77 34.56
N VAL A 217 -20.63 -41.77 33.55
CA VAL A 217 -20.01 -43.00 33.02
C VAL A 217 -19.15 -43.71 34.08
N VAL A 218 -18.35 -42.98 34.85
CA VAL A 218 -17.49 -43.55 35.90
C VAL A 218 -18.30 -44.10 37.08
N ASP A 219 -19.38 -43.43 37.50
CA ASP A 219 -20.24 -43.90 38.58
C ASP A 219 -21.05 -45.14 38.15
N THR A 220 -21.51 -45.18 36.89
CA THR A 220 -22.14 -46.38 36.30
C THR A 220 -21.16 -47.57 36.22
N ALA A 221 -19.88 -47.32 35.92
CA ALA A 221 -18.85 -48.36 35.92
C ALA A 221 -18.53 -48.89 37.34
N LYS A 222 -18.54 -48.04 38.37
CA LYS A 222 -18.33 -48.46 39.77
C LYS A 222 -19.49 -49.27 40.35
N GLU A 223 -20.72 -49.07 39.88
CA GLU A 223 -21.85 -49.92 40.23
C GLU A 223 -21.75 -51.32 39.59
N SER A 224 -21.13 -51.44 38.41
CA SER A 224 -20.87 -52.75 37.80
C SER A 224 -19.78 -53.57 38.51
N ASP A 225 -18.85 -52.93 39.23
CA ASP A 225 -17.81 -53.63 40.03
C ASP A 225 -18.32 -54.18 41.37
N LYS A 226 -19.52 -53.77 41.84
CA LYS A 226 -20.13 -54.31 43.07
C LYS A 226 -20.89 -55.62 42.88
N TYR A 227 -21.06 -56.08 41.63
CA TYR A 227 -21.77 -57.32 41.30
C TYR A 227 -20.85 -58.45 40.84
N SER A 228 -19.53 -58.24 40.81
CA SER A 228 -18.54 -59.18 40.27
C SER A 228 -17.73 -59.95 41.33
N GLU A 229 -18.16 -59.97 42.60
CA GLU A 229 -17.48 -60.71 43.69
C GLU A 229 -18.15 -62.03 44.12
N GLN A 230 -19.16 -62.50 43.40
CA GLN A 230 -19.67 -63.86 43.55
C GLN A 230 -19.80 -64.53 42.18
N ILE A 231 -18.74 -65.23 41.76
CA ILE A 231 -18.80 -66.62 41.30
C ILE A 231 -17.38 -67.18 41.33
N ILE A 232 -17.31 -68.34 41.99
CA ILE A 232 -16.16 -69.14 42.34
C ILE A 232 -15.58 -69.86 41.12
N LEU A 233 -14.24 -69.98 41.13
CA LEU A 233 -13.37 -70.94 40.46
C LEU A 233 -14.01 -71.96 39.49
N ASN A 234 -13.59 -71.91 38.22
CA ASN A 234 -12.74 -72.96 37.64
C ASN A 234 -12.06 -72.47 36.34
N SER A 235 -10.74 -72.55 36.31
CA SER A 235 -9.85 -72.39 35.14
C SER A 235 -9.73 -73.70 34.33
N PRO A 236 -9.05 -73.74 33.16
CA PRO A 236 -8.82 -72.73 32.12
C PRO A 236 -9.04 -73.28 30.68
N SER A 237 -9.31 -72.43 29.69
CA SER A 237 -8.76 -72.64 28.33
C SER A 237 -8.65 -71.34 27.57
N VAL A 238 -7.48 -71.18 26.95
CA VAL A 238 -7.14 -70.13 25.98
C VAL A 238 -8.10 -70.23 24.81
N GLU A 239 -8.78 -69.15 24.45
CA GLU A 239 -9.30 -68.98 23.09
C GLU A 239 -9.54 -67.49 22.80
N GLU A 240 -9.12 -67.09 21.61
CA GLU A 240 -9.08 -65.73 21.08
C GLU A 240 -10.47 -65.08 21.14
N LYS A 241 -10.55 -63.88 21.74
CA LYS A 241 -11.76 -63.06 21.65
C LYS A 241 -11.93 -62.60 20.20
N THR A 242 -12.78 -63.29 19.46
CA THR A 242 -13.36 -62.79 18.22
C THR A 242 -14.23 -61.58 18.56
N GLU A 243 -13.91 -60.43 17.98
CA GLU A 243 -14.74 -59.22 18.08
C GLU A 243 -16.11 -59.51 17.43
N GLU A 244 -17.20 -59.25 18.15
CA GLU A 244 -18.56 -59.41 17.64
C GLU A 244 -18.82 -58.42 16.50
N ILE A 245 -19.18 -58.92 15.31
CA ILE A 245 -19.58 -58.09 14.17
C ILE A 245 -20.98 -57.52 14.44
N LEU A 246 -21.07 -56.19 14.56
CA LEU A 246 -22.34 -55.46 14.74
C LEU A 246 -22.84 -54.91 13.39
N THR A 247 -24.07 -55.22 13.01
CA THR A 247 -24.69 -54.75 11.75
C THR A 247 -25.61 -53.54 11.97
N LEU A 248 -25.50 -52.51 11.12
CA LEU A 248 -26.43 -51.37 11.07
C LEU A 248 -27.04 -51.21 9.68
N LYS A 249 -28.34 -50.85 9.58
CA LYS A 249 -29.04 -50.64 8.30
C LYS A 249 -29.49 -49.19 8.15
N PHE A 250 -29.16 -48.56 7.02
CA PHE A 250 -29.53 -47.17 6.72
C PHE A 250 -29.63 -46.94 5.22
N THR A 251 -30.44 -45.95 4.81
CA THR A 251 -30.66 -45.60 3.39
C THR A 251 -30.04 -44.25 3.08
N VAL A 252 -29.18 -44.20 2.07
CA VAL A 252 -28.48 -42.98 1.65
C VAL A 252 -29.00 -42.50 0.29
N ARG A 253 -29.23 -41.20 0.15
CA ARG A 253 -29.58 -40.56 -1.14
C ARG A 253 -28.47 -39.60 -1.55
N GLY A 254 -27.99 -39.72 -2.78
CA GLY A 254 -26.91 -38.88 -3.30
C GLY A 254 -26.80 -38.96 -4.82
N THR A 255 -25.96 -38.10 -5.39
CA THR A 255 -25.62 -38.15 -6.81
C THR A 255 -24.74 -39.38 -7.10
N ARG A 256 -24.76 -39.88 -8.34
CA ARG A 256 -24.05 -41.11 -8.74
C ARG A 256 -22.56 -41.08 -8.37
N THR A 257 -21.90 -39.93 -8.46
CA THR A 257 -20.49 -39.75 -8.10
C THR A 257 -20.26 -39.97 -6.60
N LYS A 258 -21.07 -39.34 -5.75
CA LYS A 258 -20.95 -39.46 -4.28
C LYS A 258 -21.29 -40.85 -3.76
N LEU A 259 -22.26 -41.54 -4.38
CA LEU A 259 -22.56 -42.93 -4.03
C LEU A 259 -21.42 -43.89 -4.40
N ARG A 260 -20.66 -43.57 -5.46
CA ARG A 260 -19.48 -44.34 -5.86
C ARG A 260 -18.30 -44.13 -4.92
N GLU A 261 -18.09 -42.89 -4.47
CA GLU A 261 -17.09 -42.55 -3.45
C GLU A 261 -17.42 -43.23 -2.10
N LEU A 262 -18.69 -43.22 -1.69
CA LEU A 262 -19.13 -43.91 -0.48
C LEU A 262 -18.89 -45.43 -0.56
N LYS A 263 -19.19 -46.04 -1.71
CA LYS A 263 -18.89 -47.46 -1.94
C LYS A 263 -17.40 -47.76 -1.78
N GLN A 264 -16.54 -46.93 -2.39
CA GLN A 264 -15.10 -47.10 -2.33
C GLN A 264 -14.56 -46.91 -0.91
N PHE A 265 -15.14 -45.98 -0.15
CA PHE A 265 -14.82 -45.78 1.26
C PHE A 265 -15.10 -47.04 2.09
N LEU A 266 -16.28 -47.65 1.93
CA LEU A 266 -16.66 -48.88 2.65
C LEU A 266 -15.71 -50.04 2.32
N GLU A 267 -15.39 -50.25 1.04
CA GLU A 267 -14.44 -51.28 0.61
C GLU A 267 -13.02 -51.04 1.16
N SER A 268 -12.54 -49.78 1.13
CA SER A 268 -11.21 -49.44 1.66
C SER A 268 -11.11 -49.54 3.18
N GLY A 269 -12.23 -49.34 3.88
CA GLY A 269 -12.34 -49.43 5.33
C GLY A 269 -12.54 -50.86 5.85
N GLY A 270 -12.67 -51.85 4.96
CA GLY A 270 -12.91 -53.24 5.34
C GLY A 270 -14.32 -53.50 5.89
N TYR A 271 -15.30 -52.67 5.52
CA TYR A 271 -16.69 -52.86 5.93
C TYR A 271 -17.43 -53.76 4.94
N ASP A 272 -18.14 -54.75 5.45
CA ASP A 272 -19.11 -55.53 4.67
C ASP A 272 -20.42 -54.73 4.54
N TYR A 273 -20.93 -54.63 3.30
CA TYR A 273 -22.19 -53.94 3.00
C TYR A 273 -23.06 -54.79 2.06
N GLU A 274 -24.39 -54.73 2.26
CA GLU A 274 -25.43 -55.33 1.40
C GLU A 274 -26.16 -54.27 0.57
#